data_AF-X1HI65-F1
#
_entry.id   AF-X1HI65-F1
#
_cell.length_a   1.000
_cell.length_b   1.000
_cell.length_c   1.000
_cell.angle_alpha   90.00
_cell.angle_beta   90.00
_cell.angle_gamma   90.00
#
_symmetry.space_group_name_H-M   'P 1'
#
loop_
_entity.id
_entity.type
_entity.pdbx_description
1 polymer ?
#
loop_
_entity_poly.entity_id
_entity_poly.type
_entity_poly.pdbx_seq_one_letter_code
_entity_poly.pdbx_strand_id
1 'polypeptide(L)'
;MTKEMSDDKQLYFRIHSGYVSVVGDLQETDSSQDKTIDLAYILLENEVIKELRKGYKFLPLSKFRRHTKLLDAAQYCVIGFPEKNMKIEDGKLRTGSSAYFVQPSKDKVYDYLKFSKEACYIFDFKGKGSDINTGEIVKINTEVYGISGCGVWLCILNQEGENIYTDFRLIGIMTEFNKDKYHCLIGNRIELILSQLQTVGLIKYKEKNVG
;
A
#
# COMPACT_ATOMS: atom_id res chain seq x y z
N MET A 1 -1.00 -36.60 6.67
CA MET A 1 -0.20 -36.84 5.46
C MET A 1 0.60 -35.58 5.22
N THR A 2 1.82 -35.56 5.73
CA THR A 2 2.71 -34.39 5.76
C THR A 2 3.24 -34.17 4.35
N LYS A 3 2.76 -33.12 3.69
CA LYS A 3 3.27 -32.72 2.38
C LYS A 3 4.64 -32.10 2.63
N GLU A 4 5.70 -32.76 2.18
CA GLU A 4 7.04 -32.18 2.12
C GLU A 4 6.93 -30.87 1.32
N MET A 5 7.17 -29.74 1.98
CA MET A 5 7.32 -28.44 1.33
C MET A 5 8.73 -28.41 0.74
N SER A 6 8.84 -28.31 -0.59
CA SER A 6 10.12 -28.10 -1.27
C SER A 6 10.79 -26.80 -0.82
N ASP A 7 12.10 -26.82 -0.59
CA ASP A 7 12.96 -25.67 -0.21
C ASP A 7 12.91 -24.46 -1.18
N ASP A 8 12.29 -24.58 -2.36
CA ASP A 8 12.21 -23.54 -3.41
C ASP A 8 11.30 -22.33 -3.10
N LYS A 9 10.70 -22.24 -1.90
CA LYS A 9 9.75 -21.17 -1.55
C LYS A 9 10.08 -20.43 -0.25
N GLN A 10 11.36 -20.33 0.10
CA GLN A 10 11.76 -19.55 1.26
C GLN A 10 11.78 -18.05 0.92
N LEU A 11 11.01 -17.26 1.65
CA LEU A 11 11.01 -15.80 1.55
C LEU A 11 12.12 -15.22 2.43
N TYR A 12 12.73 -14.12 2.00
CA TYR A 12 13.77 -13.43 2.75
C TYR A 12 13.55 -11.92 2.75
N PHE A 13 13.86 -11.29 3.89
CA PHE A 13 14.06 -9.85 3.93
C PHE A 13 15.53 -9.52 3.71
N ARG A 14 15.80 -8.52 2.86
CA ARG A 14 17.13 -7.92 2.76
C ARG A 14 17.38 -7.06 4.01
N ILE A 15 18.56 -7.18 4.61
CA ILE A 15 19.03 -6.36 5.73
C ILE A 15 20.43 -5.82 5.40
N HIS A 16 20.97 -4.93 6.24
CA HIS A 16 22.30 -4.35 6.01
C HIS A 16 23.41 -5.42 5.90
N SER A 17 23.33 -6.48 6.71
CA SER A 17 24.30 -7.57 6.78
C SER A 17 24.02 -8.74 5.82
N GLY A 18 22.99 -8.66 4.96
CA GLY A 18 22.62 -9.75 4.06
C GLY A 18 21.12 -9.99 4.01
N TYR A 19 20.70 -11.21 4.34
CA TYR A 19 19.31 -11.64 4.29
C TYR A 19 18.91 -12.36 5.57
N VAL A 20 17.66 -12.20 6.00
CA VAL A 20 17.05 -12.98 7.08
C VAL A 20 15.83 -13.70 6.53
N SER A 21 15.68 -14.99 6.83
CA SER A 21 14.49 -15.75 6.44
C SER A 21 13.25 -15.12 7.05
N VAL A 22 12.19 -15.05 6.27
CA VAL A 22 10.85 -14.76 6.81
C VAL A 22 10.41 -15.99 7.59
N VAL A 23 10.16 -15.81 8.89
CA VAL A 23 9.65 -16.84 9.80
C VAL A 23 8.50 -16.23 10.58
N GLY A 24 7.36 -16.91 10.60
CA GLY A 24 6.13 -16.41 11.20
C GLY A 24 4.86 -17.07 10.68
N ASP A 25 3.72 -16.60 11.15
CA ASP A 25 2.40 -17.11 10.75
C ASP A 25 1.84 -16.28 9.59
N LEU A 26 1.61 -16.93 8.44
CA LEU A 26 0.94 -16.33 7.29
C LEU A 26 -0.58 -16.34 7.49
N GLN A 27 -1.20 -15.21 7.17
CA GLN A 27 -2.64 -15.05 7.08
C GLN A 27 -2.95 -14.39 5.74
N GLU A 28 -3.85 -14.96 4.97
CA GLU A 28 -4.22 -14.48 3.63
C GLU A 28 -5.73 -14.59 3.42
N THR A 29 -6.26 -13.74 2.55
CA THR A 29 -7.67 -13.80 2.13
C THR A 29 -7.87 -14.88 1.09
N ASP A 30 -8.96 -15.63 1.21
CA ASP A 30 -9.32 -16.64 0.23
C ASP A 30 -9.98 -15.98 -1.00
N SER A 31 -9.20 -15.80 -2.06
CA SER A 31 -9.66 -15.20 -3.33
C SER A 31 -10.77 -16.00 -4.03
N SER A 32 -11.03 -17.25 -3.61
CA SER A 32 -12.17 -18.03 -4.10
C SER A 32 -13.50 -17.58 -3.47
N GLN A 33 -13.45 -16.99 -2.27
CA GLN A 33 -14.62 -16.50 -1.52
C GLN A 33 -14.93 -15.03 -1.88
N ASP A 34 -13.90 -14.20 -2.01
CA ASP A 34 -14.04 -12.79 -2.38
C ASP A 34 -12.94 -12.38 -3.34
N LYS A 35 -13.33 -12.11 -4.60
CA LYS A 35 -12.39 -11.68 -5.65
C LYS A 35 -11.95 -10.22 -5.51
N THR A 36 -12.57 -9.46 -4.62
CA THR A 36 -12.31 -8.03 -4.45
C THR A 36 -11.31 -7.73 -3.34
N ILE A 37 -11.04 -8.71 -2.47
CA ILE A 37 -10.08 -8.58 -1.38
C ILE A 37 -8.87 -9.48 -1.65
N ASP A 38 -7.71 -8.85 -1.83
CA ASP A 38 -6.43 -9.50 -2.04
C ASP A 38 -5.43 -8.96 -1.01
N LEU A 39 -5.43 -9.59 0.17
CA LEU A 39 -4.61 -9.16 1.30
C LEU A 39 -3.97 -10.36 1.98
N ALA A 40 -2.69 -10.19 2.34
CA ALA A 40 -1.98 -11.11 3.20
C ALA A 40 -1.11 -10.35 4.21
N TYR A 41 -0.88 -10.95 5.37
CA TYR A 41 0.09 -10.47 6.35
C TYR A 41 0.80 -11.65 7.01
N ILE A 42 2.00 -11.37 7.54
CA ILE A 42 2.82 -12.35 8.25
C ILE A 42 3.07 -11.83 9.66
N LEU A 43 2.75 -12.64 10.67
CA LEU A 43 3.10 -12.38 12.05
C LEU A 43 4.53 -12.86 12.30
N LEU A 44 5.49 -11.94 12.22
CA LEU A 44 6.90 -12.25 12.32
C LEU A 44 7.31 -12.68 13.74
N GLU A 45 8.21 -13.66 13.82
CA GLU A 45 8.86 -14.02 15.08
C GLU A 45 9.75 -12.89 15.63
N ASN A 46 9.93 -12.86 16.95
CA ASN A 46 10.67 -11.81 17.64
C ASN A 46 12.13 -11.70 17.17
N GLU A 47 12.73 -12.82 16.80
CA GLU A 47 14.11 -12.94 16.32
C GLU A 47 14.28 -12.20 14.99
N VAL A 48 13.35 -12.39 14.06
CA VAL A 48 13.31 -11.66 12.78
C VAL A 48 13.10 -10.17 13.02
N ILE A 49 12.18 -9.81 13.93
CA ILE A 49 11.90 -8.40 14.27
C ILE A 49 13.14 -7.69 14.82
N LYS A 50 13.92 -8.34 15.69
CA LYS A 50 15.17 -7.79 16.25
C LYS A 50 16.16 -7.41 15.16
N GLU A 51 16.33 -8.27 14.16
CA GLU A 51 17.23 -7.99 13.02
C GLU A 51 16.71 -6.87 12.13
N LEU A 52 15.42 -6.89 11.77
CA LEU A 52 14.85 -5.86 10.90
C LEU A 52 14.92 -4.47 11.56
N ARG A 53 14.72 -4.37 12.88
CA ARG A 53 14.80 -3.10 13.63
C ARG A 53 16.17 -2.43 13.57
N LYS A 54 17.24 -3.13 13.18
CA LYS A 54 18.58 -2.53 13.01
C LYS A 54 18.68 -1.64 11.78
N GLY A 55 17.86 -1.89 10.75
CA GLY A 55 17.94 -1.20 9.46
C GLY A 55 16.64 -0.53 8.99
N TYR A 56 15.49 -0.96 9.53
CA TYR A 56 14.18 -0.47 9.11
C TYR A 56 13.53 0.41 10.16
N LYS A 57 12.85 1.47 9.69
CA LYS A 57 11.90 2.25 10.49
C LYS A 57 10.49 1.75 10.17
N PHE A 58 9.85 1.16 11.17
CA PHE A 58 8.50 0.65 11.02
C PHE A 58 7.46 1.75 11.21
N LEU A 59 6.41 1.69 10.39
CA LEU A 59 5.28 2.62 10.50
C LEU A 59 4.52 2.34 11.82
N PRO A 60 4.40 3.32 12.73
CA PRO A 60 3.66 3.10 13.97
C PRO A 60 2.16 2.97 13.70
N LEU A 61 1.44 2.19 14.52
CA LEU A 61 -0.01 2.02 14.42
C LEU A 61 -0.78 3.35 14.39
N SER A 62 -0.25 4.39 15.02
CA SER A 62 -0.86 5.72 14.98
C SER A 62 -0.95 6.28 13.56
N LYS A 63 -0.05 5.92 12.63
CA LYS A 63 -0.04 6.43 11.25
C LYS A 63 -1.02 5.70 10.32
N PHE A 64 -1.80 4.77 10.84
CA PHE A 64 -2.91 4.17 10.12
C PHE A 64 -4.17 5.01 10.36
N ARG A 65 -5.08 5.05 9.39
CA ARG A 65 -6.36 5.77 9.52
C ARG A 65 -7.48 4.99 8.84
N ARG A 66 -8.66 4.95 9.47
CA ARG A 66 -9.90 4.50 8.84
C ARG A 66 -10.45 5.66 8.03
N HIS A 67 -10.62 5.46 6.73
CA HIS A 67 -10.97 6.55 5.81
C HIS A 67 -12.19 6.20 4.97
N THR A 68 -13.36 6.37 5.56
CA THR A 68 -14.61 5.87 4.97
C THR A 68 -15.11 6.70 3.78
N LYS A 69 -14.77 8.00 3.74
CA LYS A 69 -15.25 8.93 2.72
C LYS A 69 -14.09 9.57 1.96
N LEU A 70 -13.98 9.21 0.69
CA LEU A 70 -13.06 9.87 -0.22
C LEU A 70 -13.52 11.31 -0.49
N LEU A 71 -12.62 12.26 -0.23
CA LEU A 71 -12.71 13.67 -0.56
C LEU A 71 -12.40 13.90 -2.04
N ASP A 72 -13.18 14.74 -2.71
CA ASP A 72 -12.98 15.11 -4.13
C ASP A 72 -11.82 16.12 -4.27
N ALA A 73 -10.61 15.69 -3.90
CA ALA A 73 -9.38 16.45 -3.93
C ALA A 73 -8.18 15.51 -4.14
N ALA A 74 -7.06 16.04 -4.64
CA ALA A 74 -5.81 15.30 -4.84
C ALA A 74 -5.02 15.13 -3.52
N GLN A 75 -5.70 14.66 -2.47
CA GLN A 75 -5.13 14.40 -1.15
C GLN A 75 -4.65 12.95 -0.99
N TYR A 76 -4.68 12.17 -2.06
CA TYR A 76 -4.28 10.77 -2.03
C TYR A 76 -2.98 10.59 -2.78
N CYS A 77 -2.09 9.79 -2.20
CA CYS A 77 -0.81 9.48 -2.78
C CYS A 77 -0.59 7.97 -2.75
N VAL A 78 -0.26 7.39 -3.90
CA VAL A 78 0.26 6.03 -4.00
C VAL A 78 1.78 6.12 -4.10
N ILE A 79 2.48 5.57 -3.10
CA ILE A 79 3.95 5.58 -3.07
C ILE A 79 4.44 4.14 -3.15
N GLY A 80 5.21 3.82 -4.18
CA GLY A 80 5.73 2.48 -4.40
C GLY A 80 7.05 2.44 -5.15
N PHE A 81 7.51 1.23 -5.46
CA PHE A 81 8.77 0.96 -6.16
C PHE A 81 8.47 0.25 -7.47
N PRO A 82 7.98 0.98 -8.50
CA PRO A 82 7.61 0.34 -9.74
C PRO A 82 8.82 -0.32 -10.40
N GLU A 83 8.60 -1.45 -11.05
CA GLU A 83 9.63 -2.29 -11.67
C GLU A 83 10.53 -1.52 -12.62
N LYS A 84 9.97 -0.58 -13.39
CA LYS A 84 10.71 0.29 -14.31
C LYS A 84 11.81 1.12 -13.64
N ASN A 85 11.72 1.34 -12.32
CA ASN A 85 12.71 2.06 -11.54
C ASN A 85 13.73 1.13 -10.86
N MET A 86 13.62 -0.19 -11.07
CA MET A 86 14.57 -1.17 -10.59
C MET A 86 15.72 -1.29 -11.59
N LYS A 87 16.95 -1.24 -11.10
CA LYS A 87 18.17 -1.40 -11.89
C LYS A 87 19.15 -2.28 -11.15
N ILE A 88 19.90 -3.09 -11.89
CA ILE A 88 21.06 -3.82 -11.35
C ILE A 88 22.30 -3.01 -11.72
N GLU A 89 22.95 -2.41 -10.72
CA GLU A 89 24.20 -1.65 -10.88
C GLU A 89 25.26 -2.30 -9.98
N ASP A 90 26.42 -2.64 -10.55
CA ASP A 90 27.52 -3.33 -9.85
C ASP A 90 27.09 -4.61 -9.11
N GLY A 91 26.21 -5.40 -9.73
CA GLY A 91 25.64 -6.62 -9.14
C GLY A 91 24.68 -6.37 -7.97
N LYS A 92 24.33 -5.11 -7.68
CA LYS A 92 23.41 -4.74 -6.61
C LYS A 92 22.09 -4.24 -7.21
N LEU A 93 20.99 -4.81 -6.73
CA LEU A 93 19.66 -4.30 -7.01
C LEU A 93 19.47 -2.93 -6.34
N ARG A 94 19.21 -1.91 -7.15
CA ARG A 94 18.83 -0.55 -6.77
C ARG A 94 17.40 -0.31 -7.20
N THR A 95 16.62 0.39 -6.38
CA THR A 95 15.22 0.69 -6.65
C THR A 95 14.97 2.19 -6.46
N GLY A 96 14.21 2.79 -7.36
CA GLY A 96 13.71 4.16 -7.23
C GLY A 96 12.22 4.17 -6.86
N SER A 97 11.84 4.99 -5.89
CA SER A 97 10.43 5.16 -5.55
C SER A 97 9.72 6.06 -6.59
N SER A 98 8.41 5.93 -6.66
CA SER A 98 7.53 6.87 -7.36
C SER A 98 6.32 7.18 -6.50
N ALA A 99 5.92 8.45 -6.52
CA ALA A 99 4.75 8.95 -5.83
C ALA A 99 3.74 9.43 -6.88
N TYR A 100 2.52 8.90 -6.81
CA TYR A 100 1.42 9.26 -7.70
C TYR A 100 0.34 9.95 -6.87
N PHE A 101 0.17 11.26 -7.08
CA PHE A 101 -0.94 12.00 -6.49
C PHE A 101 -2.18 11.78 -7.35
N VAL A 102 -3.24 11.25 -6.73
CA VAL A 102 -4.40 10.73 -7.45
C VAL A 102 -5.70 11.26 -6.85
N GLN A 103 -6.74 11.20 -7.67
CA GLN A 103 -8.09 11.58 -7.29
C GLN A 103 -8.99 10.34 -7.18
N PRO A 104 -9.98 10.33 -6.29
CA PRO A 104 -10.97 9.26 -6.23
C PRO A 104 -11.68 9.07 -7.57
N SER A 105 -11.93 7.82 -7.95
CA SER A 105 -12.82 7.51 -9.05
C SER A 105 -14.29 7.69 -8.65
N LYS A 106 -15.14 7.95 -9.65
CA LYS A 106 -16.59 8.06 -9.49
C LYS A 106 -17.24 6.69 -9.24
N ASP A 107 -18.40 6.70 -8.60
CA ASP A 107 -19.20 5.51 -8.26
C ASP A 107 -19.40 4.55 -9.43
N LYS A 108 -19.71 5.08 -10.61
CA LYS A 108 -19.87 4.28 -11.84
C LYS A 108 -18.67 3.38 -12.18
N VAL A 109 -17.47 3.69 -11.69
CA VAL A 109 -16.27 2.88 -11.90
C VAL A 109 -16.30 1.66 -10.99
N TYR A 110 -16.70 1.83 -9.73
CA TYR A 110 -16.95 0.73 -8.80
C TYR A 110 -17.99 -0.24 -9.35
N ASP A 111 -19.13 0.29 -9.81
CA ASP A 111 -20.22 -0.52 -10.38
C ASP A 111 -19.77 -1.32 -11.60
N TYR A 112 -19.00 -0.68 -12.50
CA TYR A 112 -18.51 -1.31 -13.72
C TYR A 112 -17.50 -2.42 -13.42
N LEU A 113 -16.59 -2.19 -12.47
CA LEU A 113 -15.57 -3.15 -12.08
C LEU A 113 -16.03 -4.16 -11.02
N LYS A 114 -17.26 -3.99 -10.51
CA LYS A 114 -17.86 -4.84 -9.47
C LYS A 114 -17.06 -4.89 -8.17
N PHE A 115 -16.45 -3.77 -7.79
CA PHE A 115 -15.77 -3.61 -6.51
C PHE A 115 -16.69 -2.96 -5.48
N SER A 116 -16.62 -3.43 -4.24
CA SER A 116 -17.27 -2.79 -3.09
C SER A 116 -16.45 -1.58 -2.63
N LYS A 117 -17.14 -0.49 -2.31
CA LYS A 117 -16.51 0.69 -1.72
C LYS A 117 -16.02 0.42 -0.31
N GLU A 118 -16.64 -0.50 0.41
CA GLU A 118 -16.29 -0.93 1.76
C GLU A 118 -14.99 -1.74 1.76
N ALA A 119 -14.69 -2.45 0.67
CA ALA A 119 -13.48 -3.25 0.53
C ALA A 119 -12.31 -2.48 -0.10
N CYS A 120 -12.60 -1.53 -1.01
CA CYS A 120 -11.58 -0.94 -1.89
C CYS A 120 -11.66 0.58 -2.03
N TYR A 121 -10.51 1.18 -2.33
CA TYR A 121 -10.40 2.48 -2.98
C TYR A 121 -10.06 2.30 -4.45
N ILE A 122 -10.71 3.10 -5.30
CA ILE A 122 -10.38 3.20 -6.73
C ILE A 122 -10.01 4.65 -7.00
N PHE A 123 -8.85 4.86 -7.63
CA PHE A 123 -8.33 6.16 -7.98
C PHE A 123 -8.15 6.32 -9.48
N ASP A 124 -8.54 7.47 -10.01
CA ASP A 124 -8.37 7.82 -11.41
C ASP A 124 -6.88 7.93 -11.75
N PHE A 125 -6.45 7.23 -12.79
CA PHE A 125 -5.06 7.24 -13.24
C PHE A 125 -5.02 7.52 -14.73
N LYS A 126 -5.18 8.80 -15.11
CA LYS A 126 -5.46 9.25 -16.49
C LYS A 126 -4.30 9.09 -17.49
N GLY A 127 -3.22 8.40 -17.12
CA GLY A 127 -2.00 8.22 -17.93
C GLY A 127 -1.26 9.50 -18.35
N LYS A 128 -1.72 10.65 -17.86
CA LYS A 128 -1.08 11.97 -17.96
C LYS A 128 -1.26 12.65 -16.61
N GLY A 129 -0.27 13.42 -16.21
CA GLY A 129 -0.34 14.23 -14.99
C GLY A 129 0.63 15.40 -15.09
N SER A 130 0.45 16.36 -14.20
CA SER A 130 1.40 17.46 -14.07
C SER A 130 2.60 16.99 -13.27
N ASP A 131 3.80 17.17 -13.82
CA ASP A 131 5.04 17.02 -13.05
C ASP A 131 5.05 18.10 -11.95
N ILE A 132 5.37 17.70 -10.72
CA ILE A 132 5.26 18.59 -9.55
C ILE A 132 6.30 19.71 -9.57
N ASN A 133 7.45 19.47 -10.19
CA ASN A 133 8.54 20.44 -10.21
C ASN A 133 8.37 21.47 -11.32
N THR A 134 7.89 21.02 -12.48
CA THR A 134 7.80 21.84 -13.71
C THR A 134 6.39 22.34 -13.98
N GLY A 135 5.35 21.70 -13.43
CA GLY A 135 3.94 21.96 -13.73
C GLY A 135 3.49 21.44 -15.10
N GLU A 136 4.42 20.94 -15.92
CA GLU A 136 4.14 20.49 -17.29
C GLU A 136 3.32 19.19 -17.29
N ILE A 137 2.39 19.09 -18.24
CA ILE A 137 1.63 17.86 -18.44
C ILE A 137 2.54 16.85 -19.12
N VAL A 138 2.94 15.83 -18.38
CA VAL A 138 3.76 14.73 -18.86
C VAL A 138 2.93 13.47 -19.04
N LYS A 139 3.32 12.64 -20.03
CA LYS A 139 2.77 11.28 -20.15
C LYS A 139 3.35 10.45 -19.02
N ILE A 140 2.48 9.88 -18.19
CA ILE A 140 2.88 8.98 -17.12
C ILE A 140 2.84 7.57 -17.69
N ASN A 141 3.88 6.77 -17.44
CA ASN A 141 3.80 5.35 -17.76
C ASN A 141 2.65 4.72 -16.97
N THR A 142 1.67 4.23 -17.72
CA THR A 142 0.42 3.65 -17.25
C THR A 142 0.60 2.23 -16.73
N GLU A 143 1.73 1.62 -17.03
CA GLU A 143 2.13 0.27 -16.61
C GLU A 143 2.95 0.38 -15.34
N VAL A 144 2.26 0.38 -14.21
CA VAL A 144 2.85 0.52 -12.88
C VAL A 144 3.12 -0.84 -12.24
N TYR A 145 3.70 -1.77 -13.01
CA TYR A 145 4.11 -3.07 -12.46
C TYR A 145 5.05 -2.89 -11.25
N GLY A 146 4.92 -3.75 -10.26
CA GLY A 146 5.69 -3.68 -9.01
C GLY A 146 5.16 -2.73 -7.94
N ILE A 147 4.02 -2.04 -8.15
CA ILE A 147 3.39 -1.23 -7.07
C ILE A 147 2.40 -2.01 -6.20
N SER A 148 2.10 -3.28 -6.51
CA SER A 148 1.27 -4.12 -5.64
C SER A 148 1.95 -4.27 -4.27
N GLY A 149 1.17 -4.27 -3.20
CA GLY A 149 1.65 -4.24 -1.81
C GLY A 149 2.13 -2.86 -1.33
N CYS A 150 2.19 -1.85 -2.19
CA CYS A 150 2.61 -0.50 -1.79
C CYS A 150 1.49 0.28 -1.08
N GLY A 151 1.86 1.29 -0.30
CA GLY A 151 0.89 2.03 0.50
C GLY A 151 0.04 3.03 -0.30
N VAL A 152 -1.24 3.09 0.04
CA VAL A 152 -2.16 4.18 -0.31
C VAL A 152 -2.25 5.13 0.87
N TRP A 153 -1.86 6.38 0.66
CA TRP A 153 -1.70 7.38 1.71
C TRP A 153 -2.69 8.53 1.55
N LEU A 154 -3.27 8.96 2.66
CA LEU A 154 -3.98 10.23 2.79
C LEU A 154 -3.00 11.31 3.27
N CYS A 155 -2.88 12.38 2.52
CA CYS A 155 -2.12 13.59 2.83
C CYS A 155 -3.06 14.60 3.48
N ILE A 156 -2.77 14.99 4.73
CA ILE A 156 -3.55 15.93 5.52
C ILE A 156 -2.73 17.18 5.72
N LEU A 157 -3.24 18.33 5.29
CA LEU A 157 -2.67 19.62 5.62
C LEU A 157 -3.24 20.06 6.97
N ASN A 158 -2.37 20.27 7.94
CA ASN A 158 -2.72 20.80 9.25
C ASN A 158 -2.11 22.19 9.41
N GLN A 159 -2.73 22.98 10.27
CA GLN A 159 -2.24 24.30 10.65
C GLN A 159 -2.25 24.42 12.17
N GLU A 160 -1.10 24.74 12.76
CA GLU A 160 -0.94 25.07 14.18
C GLU A 160 -0.38 26.48 14.31
N GLY A 161 -1.26 27.45 14.60
CA GLY A 161 -0.91 28.87 14.54
C GLY A 161 -0.55 29.29 13.11
N GLU A 162 0.68 29.76 12.91
CA GLU A 162 1.21 30.13 11.59
C GLU A 162 1.92 28.96 10.88
N ASN A 163 2.13 27.84 11.57
CA ASN A 163 2.84 26.69 11.00
C ASN A 163 1.89 25.80 10.22
N ILE A 164 2.11 25.68 8.91
CA ILE A 164 1.45 24.70 8.05
C ILE A 164 2.35 23.47 7.95
N TYR A 165 1.82 22.29 8.24
CA TYR A 165 2.54 21.03 8.11
C TYR A 165 1.67 19.94 7.50
N THR A 166 2.33 18.98 6.83
CA THR A 166 1.65 17.84 6.21
C THR A 166 1.81 16.61 7.08
N ASP A 167 0.70 15.95 7.38
CA ASP A 167 0.65 14.63 7.98
C ASP A 167 0.21 13.59 6.94
N PHE A 168 0.69 12.36 7.11
CA PHE A 168 0.42 11.26 6.19
C PHE A 168 -0.14 10.08 6.97
N ARG A 169 -1.23 9.51 6.45
CA ARG A 169 -1.87 8.33 7.04
C ARG A 169 -2.01 7.23 6.00
N LEU A 170 -1.60 6.02 6.35
CA LEU A 170 -1.84 4.85 5.52
C LEU A 170 -3.33 4.50 5.64
N ILE A 171 -4.02 4.49 4.51
CA ILE A 171 -5.46 4.19 4.42
C ILE A 171 -5.73 2.90 3.64
N GLY A 172 -4.80 2.44 2.81
CA GLY A 172 -4.97 1.22 2.03
C GLY A 172 -3.66 0.64 1.54
N ILE A 173 -3.76 -0.53 0.91
CA ILE A 173 -2.67 -1.23 0.24
C ILE A 173 -3.06 -1.39 -1.22
N MET A 174 -2.18 -0.97 -2.12
CA MET A 174 -2.36 -1.16 -3.55
C MET A 174 -2.34 -2.64 -3.90
N THR A 175 -3.29 -3.09 -4.71
CA THR A 175 -3.36 -4.49 -5.16
C THR A 175 -3.12 -4.58 -6.65
N GLU A 176 -3.85 -3.78 -7.42
CA GLU A 176 -3.85 -3.86 -8.88
C GLU A 176 -4.09 -2.51 -9.57
N PHE A 177 -3.99 -2.53 -10.89
CA PHE A 177 -4.39 -1.42 -11.74
C PHE A 177 -5.20 -1.97 -12.91
N ASN A 178 -6.18 -1.21 -13.39
CA ASN A 178 -6.96 -1.55 -14.57
C ASN A 178 -6.64 -0.56 -15.69
N LYS A 179 -6.44 -1.01 -16.93
CA LYS A 179 -6.17 -0.19 -18.13
C LYS A 179 -7.29 -0.22 -19.19
N ASP A 180 -8.41 -0.88 -18.90
CA ASP A 180 -9.51 -1.07 -19.85
C ASP A 180 -10.34 0.24 -20.00
N LYS A 181 -11.67 0.14 -19.93
CA LYS A 181 -12.59 1.28 -20.06
C LYS A 181 -12.27 2.41 -19.08
N TYR A 182 -11.83 2.07 -17.87
CA TYR A 182 -11.39 3.01 -16.85
C TYR A 182 -9.96 2.70 -16.47
N HIS A 183 -9.06 3.64 -16.77
CA HIS A 183 -7.68 3.54 -16.33
C HIS A 183 -7.57 4.02 -14.88
N CYS A 184 -7.41 3.09 -13.94
CA CYS A 184 -7.45 3.36 -12.51
C CYS A 184 -6.48 2.49 -11.71
N LEU A 185 -6.17 2.98 -10.50
CA LEU A 185 -5.47 2.24 -9.45
C LEU A 185 -6.49 1.70 -8.45
N ILE A 186 -6.31 0.47 -7.99
CA ILE A 186 -7.20 -0.20 -7.05
C ILE A 186 -6.38 -0.65 -5.84
N GLY A 187 -6.88 -0.39 -4.65
CA GLY A 187 -6.25 -0.85 -3.42
C GLY A 187 -7.26 -1.20 -2.35
N ASN A 188 -7.01 -2.27 -1.60
CA ASN A 188 -7.86 -2.66 -0.48
C ASN A 188 -7.69 -1.70 0.69
N ARG A 189 -8.79 -1.47 1.42
CA ARG A 189 -8.77 -0.63 2.62
C ARG A 189 -7.95 -1.27 3.73
N ILE A 190 -7.12 -0.46 4.39
CA ILE A 190 -6.32 -0.90 5.54
C ILE A 190 -7.19 -1.34 6.72
N GLU A 191 -8.43 -0.85 6.76
CA GLU A 191 -9.47 -1.20 7.72
C GLU A 191 -9.69 -2.72 7.80
N LEU A 192 -9.56 -3.44 6.68
CA LEU A 192 -9.71 -4.89 6.62
C LEU A 192 -8.64 -5.58 7.50
N ILE A 193 -7.37 -5.21 7.32
CA ILE A 193 -6.26 -5.74 8.14
C ILE A 193 -6.41 -5.31 9.60
N LEU A 194 -6.67 -4.03 9.85
CA LEU A 194 -6.80 -3.53 11.23
C LEU A 194 -7.92 -4.25 11.98
N SER A 195 -9.07 -4.47 11.35
CA SER A 195 -10.21 -5.14 11.98
C SER A 195 -9.92 -6.60 12.28
N GLN A 196 -9.21 -7.30 11.40
CA GLN A 196 -8.79 -8.68 11.63
C GLN A 196 -7.81 -8.76 12.81
N LEU A 197 -6.74 -7.94 12.81
CA LEU A 197 -5.75 -7.90 13.89
C LEU A 197 -6.36 -7.53 15.24
N GLN A 198 -7.39 -6.67 15.26
CA GLN A 198 -8.13 -6.36 16.48
C GLN A 198 -8.99 -7.54 16.97
N THR A 199 -9.68 -8.22 16.05
CA THR A 199 -10.54 -9.38 16.37
C THR A 199 -9.74 -10.51 16.99
N VAL A 200 -8.53 -10.79 16.49
CA VAL A 200 -7.63 -11.81 17.06
C VAL A 200 -6.84 -11.31 18.27
N GLY A 201 -7.09 -10.09 18.75
CA GLY A 201 -6.49 -9.55 19.97
C GLY A 201 -5.03 -9.11 19.85
N LEU A 202 -4.47 -9.04 18.63
CA LEU A 202 -3.06 -8.69 18.41
C LEU A 202 -2.78 -7.19 18.55
N ILE A 203 -3.77 -6.34 18.29
CA ILE A 203 -3.63 -4.89 18.43
C ILE A 203 -4.82 -4.28 19.17
N LYS A 204 -4.55 -3.17 19.87
CA LYS A 204 -5.58 -2.24 20.36
C LYS A 204 -5.52 -0.97 19.53
N TYR A 205 -6.31 -0.92 18.46
CA TYR A 205 -6.37 0.25 17.60
C TYR A 205 -7.59 1.10 17.95
N LYS A 206 -7.34 2.33 18.39
CA LYS A 206 -8.36 3.37 18.54
C LYS A 206 -7.93 4.53 17.66
N GLU A 207 -8.77 4.86 16.70
CA GLU A 207 -8.53 6.02 15.86
C GLU A 207 -8.50 7.27 16.76
N LYS A 208 -7.44 8.08 16.61
CA LYS A 208 -7.45 9.41 17.21
C LYS A 208 -8.46 10.22 16.42
N ASN A 209 -9.53 10.66 17.07
CA ASN A 209 -10.39 11.70 16.53
C ASN A 209 -9.50 12.93 16.32
N VAL A 210 -9.12 13.19 15.08
CA VAL A 210 -8.56 14.48 14.70
C VAL A 210 -9.78 15.32 14.34
N GLY A 211 -10.14 16.22 15.25
CA GLY A 211 -11.22 17.18 15.08
C GLY A 211 -10.90 18.22 14.01
#